data_AF-A5UYR1-F1
#
_entry.id   AF-A5UYR1-F1
#
_cell.length_a   1.000
_cell.length_b   1.000
_cell.length_c   1.000
_cell.angle_alpha   90.00
_cell.angle_beta   90.00
_cell.angle_gamma   90.00
#
_symmetry.space_group_name_H-M   'P 1'
#
loop_
_entity.id
_entity.type
_entity.pdbx_description
1 polymer ?
#
loop_
_entity_poly.entity_id
_entity_poly.type
_entity_poly.pdbx_seq_one_letter_code
_entity_poly.pdbx_strand_id
1 'polypeptide(L)'
;MGVSGMRFRSHLLAAAAVGLALYPRAPWRAALTILSGVALDTDHFLLYALRSGDWNPVGALRYDRWRHHPPRRGDTRPRYGSLRSVAHEPQITLPLVWLAALLWSPLRPVAVGLTVHLALDLHLPHYDWRIRRRARGRCERCGIAGVPLEVHALVHPRYGGRRWSAHNYALWCTACARAVREARTSAHLPDVPSPECRSAEEETASKENVWNRRQV
;
A
#
# COMPACT_ATOMS: atom_id res chain seq x y z
N MET A 1 4.69 2.58 -3.35
CA MET A 1 4.45 2.10 -1.97
C MET A 1 3.19 1.25 -1.98
N GLY A 2 3.40 -0.07 -1.99
CA GLY A 2 2.40 -1.08 -2.35
C GLY A 2 1.32 -1.29 -1.30
N VAL A 3 0.15 -1.71 -1.79
CA VAL A 3 -1.08 -1.95 -1.02
C VAL A 3 -1.14 -3.42 -0.60
N SER A 4 -0.34 -3.80 0.39
CA SER A 4 -0.49 -5.06 1.12
C SER A 4 -1.02 -4.74 2.51
N GLY A 5 -2.32 -4.49 2.61
CA GLY A 5 -3.02 -4.73 3.88
C GLY A 5 -3.37 -6.20 3.89
N MET A 6 -3.27 -6.86 5.05
CA MET A 6 -3.38 -8.32 5.20
C MET A 6 -4.58 -8.86 4.42
N ARG A 7 -4.33 -9.40 3.21
CA ARG A 7 -5.36 -10.02 2.37
C ARG A 7 -5.45 -11.49 2.70
N PHE A 8 -5.48 -11.79 4.00
CA PHE A 8 -5.50 -13.15 4.54
C PHE A 8 -6.53 -14.02 3.84
N ARG A 9 -7.75 -13.50 3.58
CA ARG A 9 -8.79 -14.22 2.83
C ARG A 9 -8.35 -14.59 1.40
N SER A 10 -7.70 -13.69 0.67
CA SER A 10 -7.25 -13.97 -0.70
C SER A 10 -6.09 -14.97 -0.72
N HIS A 11 -5.14 -14.84 0.20
CA HIS A 11 -4.05 -15.80 0.37
C HIS A 11 -4.59 -17.19 0.72
N LEU A 12 -5.50 -17.26 1.72
CA LEU A 12 -6.13 -18.49 2.16
C LEU A 12 -6.89 -19.18 1.03
N LEU A 13 -7.75 -18.44 0.31
CA LEU A 13 -8.55 -19.03 -0.77
C LEU A 13 -7.68 -19.51 -1.93
N ALA A 14 -6.66 -18.75 -2.33
CA ALA A 14 -5.76 -19.17 -3.40
C ALA A 14 -4.89 -20.37 -2.99
N ALA A 15 -4.35 -20.36 -1.77
CA ALA A 15 -3.57 -21.48 -1.25
C ALA A 15 -4.43 -22.74 -1.09
N ALA A 16 -5.70 -22.59 -0.68
CA ALA A 16 -6.67 -23.69 -0.65
C ALA A 16 -6.97 -24.24 -2.04
N ALA A 17 -7.25 -23.37 -3.02
CA ALA A 17 -7.49 -23.78 -4.39
C ALA A 17 -6.29 -24.55 -4.96
N VAL A 18 -5.07 -24.02 -4.79
CA VAL A 18 -3.83 -24.65 -5.29
C VAL A 18 -3.52 -25.95 -4.55
N GLY A 19 -3.63 -25.96 -3.22
CA GLY A 19 -3.37 -27.14 -2.39
C GLY A 19 -4.31 -28.30 -2.72
N LEU A 20 -5.61 -28.03 -2.84
CA LEU A 20 -6.61 -29.05 -3.20
C LEU A 20 -6.46 -29.52 -4.65
N ALA A 21 -6.08 -28.65 -5.57
CA ALA A 21 -5.87 -29.02 -6.97
C ALA A 21 -4.61 -29.88 -7.18
N LEU A 22 -3.49 -29.54 -6.51
CA LEU A 22 -2.23 -30.26 -6.66
C LEU A 22 -2.15 -31.54 -5.82
N TYR A 23 -2.88 -31.60 -4.69
CA TYR A 23 -2.81 -32.71 -3.75
C TYR A 23 -4.18 -33.29 -3.38
N PRO A 24 -5.04 -33.65 -4.37
CA PRO A 24 -6.41 -34.08 -4.10
C PRO A 24 -6.52 -35.37 -3.26
N ARG A 25 -5.49 -36.22 -3.30
CA ARG A 25 -5.42 -37.49 -2.56
C ARG A 25 -4.44 -37.47 -1.39
N ALA A 26 -3.85 -36.32 -1.09
CA ALA A 26 -2.85 -36.18 -0.03
C ALA A 26 -3.22 -34.98 0.87
N PRO A 27 -4.21 -35.16 1.77
CA PRO A 27 -4.77 -34.05 2.55
C PRO A 27 -3.73 -33.33 3.41
N TRP A 28 -2.70 -34.04 3.89
CA TRP A 28 -1.59 -33.43 4.62
C TRP A 28 -0.77 -32.47 3.76
N ARG A 29 -0.52 -32.80 2.47
CA ARG A 29 0.20 -31.92 1.54
C ARG A 29 -0.64 -30.70 1.18
N ALA A 30 -1.94 -30.90 0.97
CA ALA A 30 -2.88 -29.80 0.76
C ALA A 30 -2.88 -28.86 1.99
N ALA A 31 -2.98 -29.40 3.20
CA ALA A 31 -2.93 -28.63 4.44
C ALA A 31 -1.60 -27.86 4.59
N LEU A 32 -0.45 -28.48 4.32
CA LEU A 32 0.83 -27.79 4.35
C LEU A 32 0.91 -26.64 3.33
N THR A 33 0.36 -26.84 2.13
CA THR A 33 0.28 -25.78 1.10
C THR A 33 -0.57 -24.60 1.58
N ILE A 34 -1.72 -24.89 2.19
CA ILE A 34 -2.63 -23.89 2.74
C ILE A 34 -1.97 -23.11 3.87
N LEU A 35 -1.45 -23.83 4.86
CA LEU A 35 -0.83 -23.26 6.05
C LEU A 35 0.38 -22.41 5.68
N SER A 36 1.28 -22.91 4.85
CA SER A 36 2.44 -22.14 4.39
C SER A 36 2.05 -20.92 3.55
N GLY A 37 0.98 -21.00 2.75
CA GLY A 37 0.45 -19.88 1.98
C GLY A 37 -0.12 -18.73 2.81
N VAL A 38 -0.42 -18.96 4.10
CA VAL A 38 -0.88 -17.89 5.01
C VAL A 38 0.08 -17.62 6.16
N ALA A 39 1.00 -18.53 6.46
CA ALA A 39 1.96 -18.38 7.57
C ALA A 39 2.85 -17.14 7.40
N LEU A 40 3.18 -16.77 6.16
CA LEU A 40 3.93 -15.54 5.87
C LEU A 40 3.23 -14.28 6.40
N ASP A 41 1.88 -14.23 6.38
CA ASP A 41 1.12 -13.08 6.89
C ASP A 41 1.33 -12.86 8.42
N THR A 42 1.83 -13.86 9.15
CA THR A 42 2.08 -13.74 10.60
C THR A 42 3.24 -12.80 10.92
N ASP A 43 4.16 -12.55 9.97
CA ASP A 43 5.26 -11.63 10.19
C ASP A 43 4.78 -10.18 10.41
N HIS A 44 3.66 -9.78 9.80
CA HIS A 44 3.05 -8.45 9.97
C HIS A 44 2.60 -8.26 11.41
N PHE A 45 2.01 -9.31 11.99
CA PHE A 45 1.60 -9.32 13.40
C PHE A 45 2.81 -9.31 14.33
N LEU A 46 3.81 -10.16 14.08
CA LEU A 46 5.02 -10.22 14.91
C LEU A 46 5.79 -8.90 14.87
N LEU A 47 5.98 -8.31 13.69
CA LEU A 47 6.64 -7.02 13.53
C LEU A 47 5.83 -5.88 14.18
N TYR A 48 4.50 -5.94 14.11
CA TYR A 48 3.66 -5.00 14.84
C TYR A 48 3.88 -5.13 16.34
N ALA A 49 3.78 -6.35 16.89
CA ALA A 49 3.92 -6.60 18.32
C ALA A 49 5.30 -6.18 18.84
N LEU A 50 6.36 -6.52 18.11
CA LEU A 50 7.74 -6.14 18.46
C LEU A 50 7.97 -4.63 18.43
N ARG A 51 7.32 -3.88 17.52
CA ARG A 51 7.54 -2.42 17.37
C ARG A 51 6.60 -1.57 18.20
N SER A 52 5.40 -2.06 18.48
CA SER A 52 4.36 -1.36 19.25
C SER A 52 4.35 -1.75 20.73
N GLY A 53 4.89 -2.92 21.08
CA GLY A 53 4.71 -3.56 22.38
C GLY A 53 3.35 -4.21 22.58
N ASP A 54 2.44 -4.12 21.61
CA ASP A 54 1.07 -4.63 21.69
C ASP A 54 0.94 -6.02 21.01
N TRP A 55 0.74 -7.05 21.83
CA TRP A 55 0.53 -8.43 21.37
C TRP A 55 -0.94 -8.76 21.08
N ASN A 56 -1.84 -7.78 21.13
CA ASN A 56 -3.25 -8.00 20.84
C ASN A 56 -3.49 -8.13 19.32
N PRO A 57 -3.98 -9.29 18.83
CA PRO A 57 -4.26 -9.49 17.40
C PRO A 57 -5.34 -8.53 16.87
N VAL A 58 -6.31 -8.13 17.70
CA VAL A 58 -7.33 -7.15 17.32
C VAL A 58 -6.70 -5.76 17.14
N GLY A 59 -5.76 -5.39 18.00
CA GLY A 59 -4.97 -4.16 17.91
C GLY A 59 -4.17 -4.12 16.60
N ALA A 60 -3.45 -5.20 16.31
CA ALA A 60 -2.68 -5.36 15.07
C ALA A 60 -3.55 -5.27 13.81
N LEU A 61 -4.73 -5.89 13.80
CA LEU A 61 -5.67 -5.81 12.68
C LEU A 61 -6.25 -4.40 12.50
N ARG A 62 -6.59 -3.71 13.60
CA ARG A 62 -7.05 -2.31 13.55
C ARG A 62 -5.93 -1.40 13.04
N TYR A 63 -4.72 -1.61 13.51
CA TYR A 63 -3.53 -0.90 13.07
C TYR A 63 -3.26 -1.11 11.59
N ASP A 64 -3.25 -2.37 11.11
CA ASP A 64 -3.08 -2.71 9.70
C ASP A 64 -4.12 -2.03 8.82
N ARG A 65 -5.40 -2.08 9.19
CA ARG A 65 -6.47 -1.38 8.45
C ARG A 65 -6.24 0.13 8.41
N TRP A 66 -5.88 0.72 9.54
CA TRP A 66 -5.72 2.16 9.67
C TRP A 66 -4.45 2.70 8.98
N ARG A 67 -3.30 2.02 9.15
CA ARG A 67 -1.97 2.53 8.75
C ARG A 67 -1.85 2.79 7.26
N HIS A 68 -2.70 2.15 6.45
CA HIS A 68 -2.70 2.35 5.01
C HIS A 68 -3.56 3.53 4.53
N HIS A 69 -4.19 4.29 5.43
CA HIS A 69 -4.78 5.57 5.09
C HIS A 69 -3.68 6.65 5.01
N PRO A 70 -3.81 7.59 4.05
CA PRO A 70 -2.95 8.77 4.02
C PRO A 70 -2.96 9.46 5.40
N PRO A 71 -1.81 9.95 5.88
CA PRO A 71 -1.77 10.75 7.10
C PRO A 71 -2.74 11.94 6.96
N ARG A 72 -3.62 12.11 7.95
CA ARG A 72 -4.48 13.31 8.04
C ARG A 72 -3.80 14.34 8.93
N ARG A 73 -4.03 15.64 8.72
CA ARG A 73 -3.59 16.68 9.66
C ARG A 73 -4.16 16.36 11.06
N GLY A 74 -3.32 16.45 12.09
CA GLY A 74 -3.69 16.10 13.48
C GLY A 74 -3.62 14.61 13.82
N ASP A 75 -3.26 13.73 12.88
CA ASP A 75 -3.05 12.31 13.15
C ASP A 75 -1.71 12.09 13.86
N THR A 76 -1.72 12.06 15.20
CA THR A 76 -0.53 11.88 16.06
C THR A 76 -0.21 10.41 16.34
N ARG A 77 -1.00 9.47 15.81
CA ARG A 77 -0.80 8.03 16.04
C ARG A 77 0.52 7.54 15.45
N PRO A 78 1.28 6.71 16.17
CA PRO A 78 2.59 6.24 15.72
C PRO A 78 2.49 5.36 14.47
N ARG A 79 3.44 5.53 13.55
CA ARG A 79 3.57 4.70 12.35
C ARG A 79 4.85 3.87 12.46
N TYR A 80 4.72 2.58 12.78
CA TYR A 80 5.81 1.64 13.03
C TYR A 80 6.53 1.18 11.74
N GLY A 81 6.54 1.97 10.66
CA GLY A 81 7.23 1.65 9.41
C GLY A 81 6.68 0.43 8.66
N SER A 82 7.56 -0.23 7.90
CA SER A 82 7.21 -1.42 7.09
C SER A 82 7.02 -2.65 7.97
N LEU A 83 5.79 -3.16 8.09
CA LEU A 83 5.50 -4.41 8.81
C LEU A 83 5.67 -5.65 7.94
N ARG A 84 6.63 -5.61 7.01
CA ARG A 84 6.89 -6.70 6.08
C ARG A 84 8.36 -7.11 6.24
N SER A 85 8.60 -8.39 6.53
CA SER A 85 9.96 -8.91 6.70
C SER A 85 10.64 -9.18 5.36
N VAL A 86 11.93 -9.52 5.40
CA VAL A 86 12.70 -9.97 4.23
C VAL A 86 12.10 -11.25 3.61
N ALA A 87 11.33 -12.04 4.38
CA ALA A 87 10.68 -13.25 3.87
C ALA A 87 9.68 -12.95 2.73
N HIS A 88 9.25 -11.70 2.60
CA HIS A 88 8.41 -11.24 1.52
C HIS A 88 9.15 -10.78 0.24
N GLU A 89 10.47 -10.88 0.21
CA GLU A 89 11.27 -10.63 -1.00
C GLU A 89 11.34 -11.91 -1.86
N PRO A 90 10.53 -12.03 -2.94
CA PRO A 90 10.45 -13.27 -3.70
C PRO A 90 11.78 -13.68 -4.33
N GLN A 91 12.66 -12.71 -4.63
CA GLN A 91 13.99 -12.95 -5.18
C GLN A 91 14.94 -13.63 -4.19
N ILE A 92 14.65 -13.54 -2.89
CA ILE A 92 15.44 -14.17 -1.82
C ILE A 92 14.73 -15.44 -1.34
N THR A 93 13.46 -15.33 -0.98
CA THR A 93 12.72 -16.41 -0.35
C THR A 93 12.47 -17.58 -1.29
N LEU A 94 12.07 -17.33 -2.56
CA LEU A 94 11.75 -18.41 -3.48
C LEU A 94 12.97 -19.28 -3.82
N PRO A 95 14.14 -18.73 -4.19
CA PRO A 95 15.33 -19.56 -4.43
C PRO A 95 15.72 -20.41 -3.23
N LEU A 96 15.71 -19.84 -2.02
CA LEU A 96 16.09 -20.57 -0.80
C LEU A 96 15.12 -21.72 -0.50
N VAL A 97 13.82 -21.44 -0.56
CA VAL A 97 12.78 -22.43 -0.25
C VAL A 97 12.72 -23.53 -1.31
N TRP A 98 12.86 -23.19 -2.59
CA TRP A 98 12.90 -24.18 -3.66
C TRP A 98 14.18 -25.00 -3.64
N LEU A 99 15.34 -24.41 -3.35
CA LEU A 99 16.58 -25.15 -3.14
C LEU A 99 16.42 -26.17 -2.01
N ALA A 100 15.86 -25.76 -0.87
CA ALA A 100 15.55 -26.68 0.22
C ALA A 100 14.56 -27.78 -0.21
N ALA A 101 13.54 -27.47 -1.01
CA ALA A 101 12.58 -28.45 -1.51
C ALA A 101 13.13 -29.40 -2.60
N LEU A 102 14.19 -28.98 -3.30
CA LEU A 102 14.95 -29.84 -4.21
C LEU A 102 15.81 -30.83 -3.41
N LEU A 103 16.44 -30.37 -2.32
CA LEU A 103 17.22 -31.20 -1.41
C LEU A 103 16.33 -32.13 -0.56
N TRP A 104 15.12 -31.70 -0.21
CA TRP A 104 14.19 -32.45 0.62
C TRP A 104 12.74 -32.38 0.08
N SER A 105 12.36 -33.40 -0.69
CA SER A 105 11.08 -33.44 -1.40
C SER A 105 9.80 -33.28 -0.54
N PRO A 106 9.75 -33.65 0.76
CA PRO A 106 8.61 -33.35 1.62
C PRO A 106 8.32 -31.87 1.82
N LEU A 107 9.28 -30.96 1.56
CA LEU A 107 9.09 -29.51 1.65
C LEU A 107 8.38 -28.90 0.43
N ARG A 108 8.18 -29.65 -0.66
CA ARG A 108 7.52 -29.12 -1.87
C ARG A 108 6.16 -28.48 -1.63
N PRO A 109 5.24 -29.04 -0.80
CA PRO A 109 3.96 -28.37 -0.51
C PRO A 109 4.15 -27.01 0.18
N VAL A 110 5.15 -26.89 1.05
CA VAL A 110 5.52 -25.63 1.70
C VAL A 110 6.04 -24.63 0.66
N ALA A 111 6.93 -25.07 -0.22
CA ALA A 111 7.45 -24.24 -1.30
C ALA A 111 6.35 -23.73 -2.24
N VAL A 112 5.39 -24.58 -2.59
CA VAL A 112 4.21 -24.20 -3.38
C VAL A 112 3.37 -23.16 -2.65
N GLY A 113 3.04 -23.38 -1.37
CA GLY A 113 2.23 -22.43 -0.62
C GLY A 113 2.88 -21.05 -0.50
N LEU A 114 4.17 -21.00 -0.15
CA LEU A 114 4.95 -19.76 -0.12
C LEU A 114 5.05 -19.10 -1.51
N THR A 115 5.13 -19.88 -2.59
CA THR A 115 5.10 -19.36 -3.96
C THR A 115 3.77 -18.68 -4.26
N VAL A 116 2.64 -19.31 -3.92
CA VAL A 116 1.31 -18.72 -4.10
C VAL A 116 1.17 -17.42 -3.32
N HIS A 117 1.61 -17.41 -2.06
CA HIS A 117 1.61 -16.22 -1.22
C HIS A 117 2.37 -15.07 -1.90
N LEU A 118 3.64 -15.30 -2.24
CA LEU A 118 4.51 -14.27 -2.81
C LEU A 118 4.05 -13.83 -4.21
N ALA A 119 3.45 -14.73 -4.99
CA ALA A 119 2.83 -14.40 -6.28
C ALA A 119 1.64 -13.45 -6.14
N LEU A 120 0.83 -13.61 -5.09
CA LEU A 120 -0.29 -12.70 -4.80
C LEU A 120 0.19 -11.34 -4.28
N ASP A 121 1.32 -11.33 -3.60
CA ASP A 121 1.90 -10.15 -2.99
C ASP A 121 2.80 -9.35 -3.96
N LEU A 122 3.16 -9.96 -5.09
CA LEU A 122 3.76 -9.27 -6.24
C LEU A 122 2.76 -8.26 -6.81
N HIS A 123 3.09 -6.97 -6.73
CA HIS A 123 2.34 -5.92 -7.39
C HIS A 123 2.59 -5.97 -8.91
N LEU A 124 1.86 -6.85 -9.61
CA LEU A 124 1.99 -7.07 -11.05
C LEU A 124 1.89 -5.80 -11.93
N PRO A 125 1.21 -4.70 -11.55
CA PRO A 125 1.21 -3.48 -12.38
C PRO A 125 2.62 -2.95 -12.70
N HIS A 126 3.62 -3.14 -11.83
CA HIS A 126 5.01 -2.76 -12.13
C HIS A 126 5.63 -3.57 -13.29
N TYR A 127 5.11 -4.78 -13.50
CA TYR A 127 5.52 -5.72 -14.53
C TYR A 127 4.53 -5.80 -15.70
N ASP A 128 3.47 -4.99 -15.70
CA ASP A 128 2.48 -5.00 -16.78
C ASP A 128 3.08 -4.35 -18.04
N TRP A 129 3.50 -5.23 -18.95
CA TRP A 129 4.08 -4.85 -20.24
C TRP A 129 3.15 -3.97 -21.07
N ARG A 130 1.83 -4.03 -20.88
CA ARG A 130 0.84 -3.23 -21.63
C ARG A 130 0.99 -1.75 -21.27
N ILE A 131 1.23 -1.45 -19.99
CA ILE A 131 1.49 -0.08 -19.51
C ILE A 131 2.75 0.45 -20.17
N ARG A 132 3.84 -0.32 -20.12
CA ARG A 132 5.14 0.07 -20.71
C ARG A 132 5.05 0.23 -22.23
N ARG A 133 4.34 -0.66 -22.93
CA ARG A 133 4.12 -0.59 -24.38
C ARG A 133 3.29 0.63 -24.76
N ARG A 134 2.23 0.94 -24.01
CA ARG A 134 1.40 2.13 -24.23
C ARG A 134 2.21 3.41 -24.05
N ALA A 135 3.03 3.47 -22.99
CA ALA A 135 3.88 4.61 -22.68
C ALA A 135 5.05 4.80 -23.66
N ARG A 136 5.43 3.76 -24.41
CA ARG A 136 6.55 3.79 -25.40
C ARG A 136 7.85 4.35 -24.81
N GLY A 137 8.16 4.00 -23.55
CA GLY A 137 9.35 4.49 -22.85
C GLY A 137 9.32 5.97 -22.48
N ARG A 138 8.16 6.63 -22.54
CA ARG A 138 7.96 8.05 -22.21
C ARG A 138 7.04 8.21 -21.01
N CYS A 139 7.20 9.30 -20.27
CA CYS A 139 6.23 9.70 -19.26
C CYS A 139 4.88 9.99 -19.92
N GLU A 140 3.81 9.31 -19.50
CA GLU A 140 2.47 9.50 -20.06
C GLU A 140 1.84 10.87 -19.74
N ARG A 141 2.48 11.68 -18.87
CA ARG A 141 2.00 13.02 -18.50
C ARG A 141 2.76 14.15 -19.19
N CYS A 142 4.09 14.13 -19.17
CA CYS A 142 4.91 15.21 -19.75
C CYS A 142 5.71 14.80 -21.00
N GLY A 143 5.64 13.53 -21.42
CA GLY A 143 6.29 13.06 -22.66
C GLY A 143 7.80 12.83 -22.57
N ILE A 144 8.45 13.15 -21.45
CA ILE A 144 9.91 12.99 -21.28
C ILE A 144 10.34 11.52 -21.43
N ALA A 145 11.48 11.30 -22.09
CA ALA A 145 12.12 10.00 -22.32
C ALA A 145 13.49 9.94 -21.62
N GLY A 146 14.07 8.73 -21.51
CA GLY A 146 15.45 8.56 -21.00
C GLY A 146 15.62 8.76 -19.50
N VAL A 147 14.52 8.93 -18.76
CA VAL A 147 14.52 9.05 -17.29
C VAL A 147 13.87 7.83 -16.65
N PRO A 148 14.18 7.51 -15.39
CA PRO A 148 13.46 6.48 -14.64
C PRO A 148 11.96 6.79 -14.58
N LEU A 149 11.14 5.83 -15.01
CA LEU A 149 9.68 5.93 -14.97
C LEU A 149 9.10 4.89 -14.01
N GLU A 150 8.11 5.30 -13.24
CA GLU A 150 7.42 4.47 -12.25
C GLU A 150 5.94 4.30 -12.61
N VAL A 151 5.38 3.14 -12.27
CA VAL A 151 3.95 2.86 -12.45
C VAL A 151 3.18 3.44 -11.27
N HIS A 152 2.20 4.29 -11.57
CA HIS A 152 1.31 4.91 -10.60
C HIS A 152 -0.15 4.58 -10.89
N ALA A 153 -0.94 4.30 -9.85
CA ALA A 153 -2.38 4.13 -9.99
C ALA A 153 -3.06 5.49 -10.23
N LEU A 154 -3.83 5.60 -11.31
CA LEU A 154 -4.67 6.76 -11.60
C LEU A 154 -5.82 6.83 -10.61
N VAL A 155 -6.59 5.77 -10.46
CA VAL A 155 -7.58 5.62 -9.38
C VAL A 155 -7.14 4.45 -8.52
N HIS A 156 -6.94 4.71 -7.23
CA HIS A 156 -6.51 3.64 -6.33
C HIS A 156 -7.60 2.56 -6.26
N PRO A 157 -7.25 1.25 -6.22
CA PRO A 157 -8.27 0.21 -6.13
C PRO A 157 -9.10 0.15 -4.85
N ARG A 158 -8.84 1.05 -3.91
CA ARG A 158 -9.69 1.25 -2.72
C ARG A 158 -10.76 2.31 -2.94
N TYR A 159 -10.64 3.12 -3.99
CA TYR A 159 -11.58 4.16 -4.39
C TYR A 159 -12.28 3.80 -5.72
N GLY A 160 -12.54 2.51 -5.94
CA GLY A 160 -13.21 2.02 -7.15
C GLY A 160 -12.31 1.74 -8.36
N GLY A 161 -10.99 1.95 -8.25
CA GLY A 161 -10.05 1.61 -9.32
C GLY A 161 -9.99 0.10 -9.63
N ARG A 162 -9.92 -0.29 -10.91
CA ARG A 162 -9.76 -1.69 -11.31
C ARG A 162 -8.31 -2.16 -11.05
N ARG A 163 -8.12 -3.20 -10.23
CA ARG A 163 -6.80 -3.72 -9.75
C ARG A 163 -5.88 -4.27 -10.84
N TRP A 164 -6.45 -4.63 -12.00
CA TRP A 164 -5.74 -5.34 -13.07
C TRP A 164 -5.94 -4.69 -14.44
N SER A 165 -6.54 -3.49 -14.47
CA SER A 165 -6.74 -2.78 -15.72
C SER A 165 -5.54 -1.87 -15.97
N ALA A 166 -4.80 -2.10 -17.04
CA ALA A 166 -3.73 -1.21 -17.48
C ALA A 166 -4.22 0.25 -17.65
N HIS A 167 -5.51 0.47 -17.93
CA HIS A 167 -6.12 1.81 -18.02
C HIS A 167 -6.21 2.54 -16.68
N ASN A 168 -6.08 1.82 -15.57
CA ASN A 168 -6.14 2.40 -14.24
C ASN A 168 -4.75 2.75 -13.67
N TYR A 169 -3.71 2.56 -14.48
CA TYR A 169 -2.33 2.86 -14.13
C TYR A 169 -1.70 3.70 -15.24
N ALA A 170 -0.71 4.51 -14.87
CA ALA A 170 0.09 5.29 -15.81
C ALA A 170 1.57 5.22 -15.44
N LEU A 171 2.43 5.32 -16.45
CA LEU A 171 3.87 5.37 -16.30
C LEU A 171 4.33 6.84 -16.25
N TRP A 172 4.79 7.32 -15.09
CA TRP A 172 5.19 8.72 -14.91
C TRP A 172 6.65 8.86 -14.45
N CYS A 173 7.26 10.00 -14.78
CA CYS A 173 8.51 10.41 -14.14
C CYS A 173 8.25 10.85 -12.69
N THR A 174 9.30 10.83 -11.87
CA THR A 174 9.25 11.20 -10.44
C THR A 174 8.69 12.60 -10.19
N ALA A 175 9.02 13.58 -11.04
CA ALA A 175 8.50 14.95 -10.95
C ALA A 175 6.99 15.01 -11.16
N CYS A 176 6.48 14.39 -12.24
CA CYS A 176 5.05 14.30 -12.52
C CYS A 176 4.29 13.58 -11.42
N ALA A 177 4.86 12.48 -10.91
CA ALA A 177 4.26 11.73 -9.82
C ALA A 177 4.20 12.54 -8.52
N ARG A 178 5.22 13.34 -8.22
CA ARG A 178 5.25 14.23 -7.06
C ARG A 178 4.18 15.31 -7.16
N ALA A 179 4.11 16.03 -8.27
CA ALA A 179 3.12 17.09 -8.49
C ALA A 179 1.68 16.60 -8.31
N VAL A 180 1.36 15.37 -8.77
CA VAL A 180 0.03 14.78 -8.57
C VAL A 180 -0.25 14.43 -7.11
N ARG A 181 0.75 13.91 -6.38
CA ARG A 181 0.58 13.60 -4.97
C ARG A 181 0.34 14.87 -4.15
N GLU A 182 1.06 15.93 -4.45
CA GLU A 182 0.88 17.25 -3.82
C GLU A 182 -0.51 17.80 -4.12
N ALA A 183 -0.93 17.84 -5.40
CA ALA A 183 -2.25 18.31 -5.79
C ALA A 183 -3.40 17.52 -5.13
N ARG A 184 -3.28 16.19 -5.01
CA ARG A 184 -4.27 15.35 -4.31
C ARG A 184 -4.32 15.60 -2.81
N THR A 185 -3.17 15.88 -2.21
CA THR A 185 -3.08 16.22 -0.79
C THR A 185 -3.78 17.56 -0.54
N SER A 186 -3.62 18.52 -1.45
CA SER A 186 -4.32 19.80 -1.39
C SER A 186 -5.83 19.68 -1.67
N ALA A 187 -6.26 18.85 -2.63
CA ALA A 187 -7.66 18.69 -3.00
C ALA A 187 -8.51 17.82 -2.04
N HIS A 188 -7.89 17.11 -1.10
CA HIS A 188 -8.58 16.41 0.00
C HIS A 188 -8.70 17.25 1.28
N LEU A 189 -8.25 18.49 1.24
CA LEU A 189 -8.70 19.51 2.18
C LEU A 189 -10.11 19.94 1.73
N PRO A 190 -11.16 19.90 2.57
CA PRO A 190 -12.28 20.81 2.35
C PRO A 190 -11.70 22.22 2.34
N ASP A 191 -12.20 23.08 1.46
CA ASP A 191 -11.83 24.50 1.41
C ASP A 191 -11.76 25.04 2.84
N VAL A 192 -10.54 25.25 3.32
CA VAL A 192 -10.34 26.27 4.34
C VAL A 192 -10.60 27.54 3.55
N PRO A 193 -11.58 28.38 3.92
CA PRO A 193 -11.71 29.67 3.27
C PRO A 193 -10.30 30.27 3.29
N SER A 194 -9.80 30.60 2.09
CA SER A 194 -8.67 31.52 1.95
C SER A 194 -8.83 32.56 3.05
N PRO A 195 -7.79 32.92 3.83
CA PRO A 195 -7.89 34.14 4.61
C PRO A 195 -8.29 35.19 3.58
N GLU A 196 -9.53 35.66 3.70
CA GLU A 196 -10.01 36.74 2.88
C GLU A 196 -8.93 37.81 3.01
N CYS A 197 -8.52 38.36 1.88
CA CYS A 197 -8.12 39.75 1.89
C CYS A 197 -9.26 40.49 2.59
N ARG A 198 -9.13 40.69 3.91
CA ARG A 198 -9.85 41.73 4.60
C ARG A 198 -9.40 42.99 3.88
N SER A 199 -10.28 43.47 3.02
CA SER A 199 -10.26 44.82 2.51
C SER A 199 -10.01 45.76 3.69
N ALA A 200 -9.24 46.80 3.43
CA ALA A 200 -8.78 47.79 4.39
C ALA A 200 -9.92 48.69 4.95
N GLU A 201 -11.13 48.16 5.14
CA GLU A 201 -12.31 48.91 5.58
C GLU A 201 -12.74 48.57 7.02
N GLU A 202 -12.15 47.58 7.68
CA GLU A 202 -12.42 47.29 9.11
C GLU A 202 -11.45 47.97 10.10
N GLU A 203 -10.44 48.71 9.64
CA GLU A 203 -9.52 49.45 10.54
C GLU A 203 -10.05 50.83 10.96
N THR A 204 -11.21 51.27 10.44
CA THR A 204 -11.84 52.54 10.82
C THR A 204 -12.82 52.40 11.99
N ALA A 205 -13.43 51.23 12.20
CA ALA A 205 -14.39 51.02 13.30
C ALA A 205 -13.74 50.79 14.68
N SER A 206 -12.43 50.50 14.74
CA SER A 206 -11.71 50.34 16.02
C SER A 206 -11.05 51.63 16.54
N LYS A 207 -10.98 52.70 15.74
CA LYS A 207 -10.40 53.99 16.18
C LYS A 207 -11.44 54.97 16.73
N GLU A 208 -12.73 54.82 16.39
CA GLU A 208 -13.79 55.66 16.97
C GLU A 208 -14.19 55.27 18.41
N ASN A 209 -13.93 54.03 18.85
CA ASN A 209 -14.27 53.57 20.20
C ASN A 209 -13.19 53.83 21.28
N VAL A 210 -12.06 54.45 20.93
CA VAL A 210 -11.01 54.83 21.89
C VAL A 210 -11.12 56.29 22.35
N TRP A 211 -11.85 57.15 21.62
CA TRP A 211 -12.04 58.55 21.99
C TRP A 211 -13.17 58.81 22.99
N ASN A 212 -14.08 57.84 23.22
CA ASN A 212 -15.24 58.04 24.09
C ASN A 212 -15.05 57.49 25.53
N ARG A 213 -13.81 57.25 25.96
CA ARG A 213 -13.50 56.71 27.29
C ARG A 213 -12.51 57.57 28.10
N ARG A 214 -12.51 58.88 27.86
CA ARG A 214 -11.73 59.90 28.60
C ARG A 214 -12.56 61.08 29.16
N GLN A 215 -13.89 60.99 29.15
CA GLN A 215 -14.75 62.01 29.78
C GLN A 215 -15.93 61.38 30.51
N VAL A 216 -15.67 60.74 31.66
CA VAL A 216 -16.49 60.80 32.90
C VAL A 216 -15.56 60.48 34.06
#